data_AF-A0A955LVT2-F1
#
_entry.id   AF-A0A955LVT2-F1
#
_cell.length_a   1.000
_cell.length_b   1.000
_cell.length_c   1.000
_cell.angle_alpha   90.00
_cell.angle_beta   90.00
_cell.angle_gamma   90.00
#
_symmetry.space_group_name_H-M   'P 1'
#
loop_
_entity.id
_entity.type
_entity.pdbx_description
1 polymer ?
#
loop_
_entity_poly.entity_id
_entity_poly.type
_entity_poly.pdbx_seq_one_letter_code
_entity_poly.pdbx_strand_id
1 'polypeptide(L)'
;FPTFPTNSNTSELDAILGNKDDERDISLSDAEKILRLIKVEKHDLWNNHSFPECVHTLKSRTKLPCKLIVRTNRNISQGTGTLLSPTDRQLGADNKSRMVLTMYRLTGDKDKGWNGKPLWVPNIKLPEETYFYFQMK
;
A
#
# COMPACT_ATOMS: atom_id res chain seq x y z
N PHE A 1 -6.09 -3.13 1.62
CA PHE A 1 -4.75 -3.39 2.18
C PHE A 1 -4.67 -4.88 2.55
N PRO A 2 -3.49 -5.50 2.62
CA PRO A 2 -3.35 -6.91 2.99
C PRO A 2 -3.55 -7.12 4.50
N THR A 3 -4.08 -8.28 4.89
CA THR A 3 -4.36 -8.62 6.30
C THR A 3 -3.22 -9.41 6.96
N PHE A 4 -2.49 -10.18 6.16
CA PHE A 4 -1.35 -11.02 6.51
C PHE A 4 -0.13 -10.70 5.61
N PRO A 5 0.36 -9.44 5.61
CA PRO A 5 1.61 -9.10 4.94
C PRO A 5 2.81 -9.80 5.58
N THR A 6 3.79 -10.19 4.76
CA THR A 6 5.04 -10.78 5.25
C THR A 6 6.15 -9.74 5.26
N ASN A 7 7.23 -10.04 5.99
CA ASN A 7 8.40 -9.17 6.10
C ASN A 7 9.53 -9.54 5.11
N SER A 8 9.30 -10.44 4.14
CA SER A 8 10.37 -11.00 3.28
C SER A 8 10.94 -10.00 2.26
N ASN A 9 10.19 -8.97 1.95
CA ASN A 9 10.51 -7.90 1.00
C ASN A 9 10.92 -6.59 1.69
N THR A 10 11.04 -6.58 3.02
CA THR A 10 11.23 -5.35 3.82
C THR A 10 12.48 -4.59 3.41
N SER A 11 13.62 -5.27 3.23
CA SER A 11 14.87 -4.62 2.86
C SER A 11 14.82 -3.95 1.48
N GLU A 12 14.12 -4.57 0.52
CA GLU A 12 13.96 -4.02 -0.82
C GLU A 12 13.04 -2.79 -0.81
N LEU A 13 11.94 -2.87 -0.04
CA LEU A 13 11.04 -1.74 0.15
C LEU A 13 11.68 -0.61 0.95
N ASP A 14 12.50 -0.90 1.96
CA ASP A 14 13.26 0.11 2.71
C ASP A 14 14.20 0.90 1.77
N ALA A 15 14.83 0.23 0.80
CA ALA A 15 15.70 0.88 -0.19
C ALA A 15 14.93 1.84 -1.13
N ILE A 16 13.68 1.53 -1.46
CA ILE A 16 12.85 2.32 -2.37
C ILE A 16 12.12 3.45 -1.64
N LEU A 17 11.56 3.16 -0.48
CA LEU A 17 10.66 4.05 0.26
C LEU A 17 11.43 4.95 1.23
N GLY A 18 12.59 4.51 1.69
CA GLY A 18 13.35 5.17 2.74
C GLY A 18 12.85 4.80 4.15
N ASN A 19 13.48 5.39 5.15
CA ASN A 19 13.28 5.09 6.57
C ASN A 19 12.71 6.28 7.37
N LYS A 20 12.11 7.26 6.70
CA LYS A 20 11.46 8.42 7.30
C LYS A 20 10.10 8.63 6.68
N ASP A 21 9.25 9.34 7.41
CA ASP A 21 7.98 9.81 6.88
C ASP A 21 8.25 10.76 5.71
N ASP A 22 7.49 10.55 4.63
CA ASP A 22 7.65 11.31 3.40
C ASP A 22 6.34 11.37 2.64
N GLU A 23 6.17 12.43 1.86
CA GLU A 23 5.08 12.56 0.92
C GLU A 23 5.57 13.16 -0.39
N ARG A 24 5.46 12.39 -1.46
CA ARG A 24 5.98 12.78 -2.77
C ARG A 24 5.12 12.27 -3.89
N ASP A 25 5.25 12.88 -5.05
CA ASP A 25 4.64 12.38 -6.27
C ASP A 25 5.59 11.39 -6.94
N ILE A 26 5.05 10.23 -7.34
CA ILE A 26 5.78 9.19 -8.06
C ILE A 26 5.05 8.83 -9.36
N SER A 27 5.75 8.22 -10.31
CA SER A 27 5.11 7.70 -11.51
C SER A 27 4.19 6.52 -11.17
N LEU A 28 3.13 6.31 -11.97
CA LEU A 28 2.31 5.10 -11.86
C LEU A 28 3.13 3.82 -12.11
N SER A 29 4.19 3.89 -12.91
CA SER A 29 5.12 2.77 -13.09
C SER A 29 5.87 2.43 -11.81
N ASP A 30 6.27 3.41 -11.02
CA ASP A 30 6.97 3.15 -9.76
C ASP A 30 6.01 2.66 -8.68
N ALA A 31 4.77 3.18 -8.66
CA ALA A 31 3.73 2.63 -7.82
C ALA A 31 3.41 1.16 -8.15
N GLU A 32 3.32 0.81 -9.44
CA GLU A 32 3.17 -0.57 -9.91
C GLU A 32 4.32 -1.45 -9.41
N LYS A 33 5.58 -1.01 -9.55
CA LYS A 33 6.76 -1.74 -9.04
C LYS A 33 6.66 -1.98 -7.54
N ILE A 34 6.35 -0.96 -6.74
CA ILE A 34 6.20 -1.09 -5.28
C ILE A 34 5.13 -2.14 -4.94
N LEU A 35 3.98 -2.11 -5.62
CA LEU A 35 2.90 -3.06 -5.38
C LEU A 35 3.28 -4.50 -5.76
N ARG A 36 4.10 -4.71 -6.79
CA ARG A 36 4.60 -6.06 -7.17
C ARG A 36 5.56 -6.65 -6.14
N LEU A 37 6.23 -5.79 -5.37
CA LEU A 37 7.12 -6.24 -4.30
C LEU A 37 6.36 -6.75 -3.09
N ILE A 38 5.10 -6.35 -2.88
CA ILE A 38 4.28 -6.76 -1.73
C ILE A 38 4.16 -8.28 -1.69
N LYS A 39 4.60 -8.87 -0.57
CA LYS A 39 4.44 -10.29 -0.26
C LYS A 39 3.49 -10.46 0.91
N VAL A 40 2.58 -11.40 0.78
CA VAL A 40 1.55 -11.73 1.77
C VAL A 40 1.53 -13.24 1.97
N GLU A 41 0.94 -13.69 3.07
CA GLU A 41 0.72 -15.12 3.28
C GLU A 41 -0.20 -15.70 2.20
N LYS A 42 -0.06 -16.99 1.90
CA LYS A 42 -0.76 -17.65 0.78
C LYS A 42 -2.28 -17.47 0.83
N HIS A 43 -2.85 -17.45 2.03
CA HIS A 43 -4.29 -17.37 2.27
C HIS A 43 -4.84 -15.94 2.32
N ASP A 44 -3.98 -14.91 2.21
CA ASP A 44 -4.43 -13.52 2.21
C ASP A 44 -5.22 -13.22 0.92
N LEU A 45 -6.39 -12.59 1.07
CA LEU A 45 -7.24 -12.15 -0.04
C LEU A 45 -6.52 -11.20 -0.99
N TRP A 46 -5.47 -10.51 -0.54
CA TRP A 46 -4.59 -9.72 -1.40
C TRP A 46 -4.08 -10.52 -2.61
N ASN A 47 -3.79 -11.82 -2.47
CA ASN A 47 -3.37 -12.68 -3.59
C ASN A 47 -4.46 -12.88 -4.65
N ASN A 48 -5.73 -12.69 -4.29
CA ASN A 48 -6.87 -12.81 -5.21
C ASN A 48 -7.15 -11.49 -5.95
N HIS A 49 -6.41 -10.42 -5.63
CA HIS A 49 -6.56 -9.11 -6.25
C HIS A 49 -5.36 -8.78 -7.14
N SER A 50 -5.63 -8.30 -8.35
CA SER A 50 -4.60 -7.89 -9.32
C SER A 50 -4.30 -6.40 -9.19
N PHE A 51 -3.96 -5.93 -7.98
CA PHE A 51 -3.69 -4.50 -7.73
C PHE A 51 -2.59 -3.91 -8.64
N PRO A 52 -1.43 -4.58 -8.82
CA PRO A 52 -0.43 -4.10 -9.78
C PRO A 52 -0.99 -3.99 -11.20
N GLU A 53 -1.83 -4.92 -11.62
CA GLU A 53 -2.46 -4.93 -12.95
C GLU A 53 -3.47 -3.79 -13.09
N CYS A 54 -4.20 -3.42 -12.03
CA CYS A 54 -5.04 -2.22 -12.03
C CYS A 54 -4.23 -0.95 -12.28
N VAL A 55 -3.09 -0.81 -11.59
CA VAL A 55 -2.18 0.32 -11.82
C VAL A 55 -1.61 0.28 -13.23
N HIS A 56 -1.27 -0.92 -13.72
CA HIS A 56 -0.82 -1.13 -15.09
C HIS A 56 -1.82 -0.60 -16.11
N THR A 57 -3.10 -0.96 -15.97
CA THR A 57 -4.19 -0.45 -16.83
C THR A 57 -4.42 1.05 -16.62
N LEU A 58 -4.32 1.57 -15.40
CA LEU A 58 -4.52 3.00 -15.12
C LEU A 58 -3.55 3.90 -15.90
N LYS A 59 -2.32 3.43 -16.17
CA LYS A 59 -1.29 4.16 -16.94
C LYS A 59 -1.71 4.53 -18.36
N SER A 60 -2.65 3.79 -18.97
CA SER A 60 -3.19 4.11 -20.29
C SER A 60 -4.30 5.16 -20.23
N ARG A 61 -4.91 5.37 -19.06
CA ARG A 61 -6.06 6.27 -18.86
C ARG A 61 -5.69 7.63 -18.32
N THR A 62 -4.56 7.76 -17.62
CA THR A 62 -4.11 9.04 -17.06
C THR A 62 -2.59 9.16 -17.03
N LYS A 63 -2.11 10.41 -17.10
CA LYS A 63 -0.71 10.77 -16.89
C LYS A 63 -0.47 11.43 -15.52
N LEU A 64 -1.52 11.58 -14.71
CA LEU A 64 -1.38 12.14 -13.36
C LEU A 64 -0.47 11.24 -12.51
N PRO A 65 0.46 11.84 -11.73
CA PRO A 65 1.31 11.07 -10.84
C PRO A 65 0.50 10.44 -9.71
N CYS A 66 1.04 9.38 -9.12
CA CYS A 66 0.55 8.83 -7.86
C CYS A 66 1.07 9.67 -6.70
N LYS A 67 0.21 10.05 -5.76
CA LYS A 67 0.65 10.58 -4.46
C LYS A 67 1.11 9.42 -3.59
N LEU A 68 2.41 9.32 -3.33
CA LEU A 68 2.98 8.39 -2.36
C LEU A 68 2.99 9.04 -0.98
N ILE A 69 2.48 8.32 0.02
CA ILE A 69 2.53 8.68 1.43
C ILE A 69 3.31 7.58 2.15
N VAL A 70 4.47 7.89 2.70
CA VAL A 70 5.29 6.98 3.51
C VAL A 70 5.13 7.37 4.98
N ARG A 71 4.76 6.39 5.81
CA ARG A 71 4.76 6.52 7.27
C ARG A 71 5.56 5.40 7.88
N THR A 72 6.46 5.74 8.78
CA THR A 72 7.38 4.83 9.43
C THR A 72 7.06 4.70 10.92
N ASN A 73 7.68 3.72 11.58
CA ASN A 73 7.55 3.50 13.03
C ASN A 73 6.08 3.38 13.51
N ARG A 74 5.22 2.77 12.68
CA ARG A 74 3.80 2.61 13.00
C ARG A 74 3.61 1.40 13.91
N ASN A 75 3.10 1.63 15.10
CA ASN A 75 2.73 0.56 16.02
C ASN A 75 1.21 0.33 15.96
N ILE A 76 0.78 -0.60 15.12
CA ILE A 76 -0.64 -0.91 14.84
C ILE A 76 -0.85 -2.40 15.06
N SER A 77 -1.92 -2.80 15.74
CA SER A 77 -2.26 -4.23 15.91
C SER A 77 -2.80 -4.86 14.63
N GLN A 78 -2.47 -6.13 14.43
CA GLN A 78 -3.09 -6.95 13.40
C GLN A 78 -4.60 -7.12 13.68
N GLY A 79 -5.41 -7.27 12.63
CA GLY A 79 -6.82 -7.65 12.76
C GLY A 79 -7.77 -6.55 13.27
N THR A 80 -7.32 -5.30 13.38
CA THR A 80 -8.16 -4.18 13.85
C THR A 80 -9.20 -3.69 12.82
N GLY A 81 -9.11 -4.16 11.58
CA GLY A 81 -9.97 -3.71 10.48
C GLY A 81 -9.68 -2.30 9.96
N THR A 82 -8.71 -1.59 10.54
CA THR A 82 -8.32 -0.25 10.11
C THR A 82 -6.80 -0.10 10.08
N LEU A 83 -6.30 0.52 9.03
CA LEU A 83 -4.86 0.77 8.84
C LEU A 83 -4.54 2.27 8.91
N LEU A 84 -5.31 3.07 8.17
CA LEU A 84 -5.01 4.50 8.01
C LEU A 84 -5.33 5.31 9.27
N SER A 85 -4.39 6.19 9.62
CA SER A 85 -4.66 7.30 10.54
C SER A 85 -5.76 8.22 9.98
N PRO A 86 -6.49 8.97 10.83
CA PRO A 86 -7.46 9.95 10.36
C PRO A 86 -6.86 10.97 9.38
N THR A 87 -5.64 11.45 9.66
CA THR A 87 -4.90 12.40 8.82
C THR A 87 -4.62 11.83 7.43
N ASP A 88 -4.12 10.59 7.34
CA ASP A 88 -3.80 9.98 6.04
C ASP A 88 -5.08 9.60 5.26
N ARG A 89 -6.16 9.25 5.97
CA ARG A 89 -7.48 9.06 5.35
C ARG A 89 -7.99 10.35 4.73
N GLN A 90 -7.86 11.48 5.44
CA GLN A 90 -8.24 12.80 4.91
C GLN A 90 -7.37 13.18 3.72
N LEU A 91 -6.05 12.99 3.80
CA LEU A 91 -5.14 13.28 2.70
C LEU A 91 -5.50 12.47 1.44
N GLY A 92 -5.92 11.21 1.61
CA GLY A 92 -6.48 10.42 0.53
C GLY A 92 -7.79 11.00 -0.02
N ALA A 93 -8.70 11.47 0.84
CA ALA A 93 -9.97 12.09 0.44
C ALA A 93 -9.76 13.41 -0.34
N ASP A 94 -8.73 14.18 -0.01
CA ASP A 94 -8.41 15.44 -0.68
C ASP A 94 -7.80 15.23 -2.08
N ASN A 95 -7.23 14.05 -2.34
CA ASN A 95 -6.61 13.69 -3.62
C ASN A 95 -7.55 12.82 -4.48
N LYS A 96 -8.63 13.42 -5.00
CA LYS A 96 -9.72 12.72 -5.71
C LYS A 96 -9.38 12.24 -7.12
N SER A 97 -8.63 13.04 -7.88
CA SER A 97 -8.39 12.83 -9.31
C SER A 97 -7.20 11.92 -9.63
N ARG A 98 -6.42 11.53 -8.62
CA ARG A 98 -5.19 10.73 -8.80
C ARG A 98 -5.12 9.59 -7.79
N MET A 99 -4.33 8.58 -8.13
CA MET A 99 -4.08 7.46 -7.24
C MET A 99 -3.29 7.93 -6.02
N VAL A 100 -3.65 7.41 -4.85
CA VAL A 100 -2.89 7.58 -3.61
C VAL A 100 -2.43 6.22 -3.13
N LEU A 101 -1.11 6.08 -2.95
CA LEU A 101 -0.49 4.91 -2.36
C LEU A 101 0.07 5.30 -1.00
N THR A 102 -0.51 4.76 0.07
CA THR A 102 0.02 4.90 1.43
C THR A 102 0.81 3.65 1.79
N MET A 103 2.08 3.81 2.15
CA MET A 103 2.96 2.75 2.62
C MET A 103 3.25 2.94 4.11
N TYR A 104 2.79 2.00 4.93
CA TYR A 104 3.05 2.00 6.36
C TYR A 104 4.14 0.97 6.71
N ARG A 105 5.23 1.44 7.29
CA ARG A 105 6.24 0.57 7.91
C ARG A 105 5.85 0.31 9.35
N LEU A 106 5.36 -0.90 9.62
CA LEU A 106 5.01 -1.32 10.96
C LEU A 106 6.26 -1.74 11.74
N THR A 107 6.26 -1.54 13.06
CA THR A 107 7.30 -2.08 13.96
C THR A 107 7.27 -3.61 14.00
N GLY A 108 6.07 -4.19 13.86
CA GLY A 108 5.86 -5.63 13.79
C GLY A 108 5.93 -6.32 15.15
N ASP A 109 5.49 -5.64 16.21
CA ASP A 109 5.60 -6.13 17.58
C ASP A 109 4.72 -7.38 17.83
N LYS A 110 5.23 -8.34 18.61
CA LYS A 110 4.55 -9.63 18.85
C LYS A 110 3.30 -9.50 19.71
N ASP A 111 3.31 -8.58 20.68
CA ASP A 111 2.14 -8.23 21.52
C ASP A 111 0.99 -7.60 20.71
N LYS A 112 1.27 -7.20 19.45
CA LYS A 112 0.33 -6.64 18.50
C LYS A 112 -0.14 -7.65 17.44
N GLY A 113 0.22 -8.92 17.60
CA GLY A 113 -0.17 -10.03 16.71
C GLY A 113 0.79 -10.30 15.56
N TRP A 114 1.89 -9.55 15.44
CA TRP A 114 2.87 -9.75 14.37
C TRP A 114 3.99 -10.74 14.77
N ASN A 115 4.98 -10.92 13.89
CA ASN A 115 6.05 -11.90 14.07
C ASN A 115 7.32 -11.37 14.77
N GLY A 116 7.32 -10.12 15.24
CA GLY A 116 8.48 -9.47 15.87
C GLY A 116 9.47 -8.84 14.89
N LYS A 117 9.09 -8.65 13.61
CA LYS A 117 9.93 -8.04 12.58
C LYS A 117 9.17 -6.92 11.87
N PRO A 118 9.83 -5.79 11.55
CA PRO A 118 9.23 -4.74 10.75
C PRO A 118 8.75 -5.26 9.40
N LEU A 119 7.67 -4.67 8.90
CA LEU A 119 7.04 -5.04 7.64
C LEU A 119 6.32 -3.84 7.01
N TRP A 120 6.06 -3.91 5.72
CA TRP A 120 5.37 -2.87 4.97
C TRP A 120 3.94 -3.27 4.63
N VAL A 121 3.00 -2.36 4.84
CA VAL A 121 1.59 -2.55 4.51
C VAL A 121 1.11 -1.44 3.57
N PRO A 122 0.71 -1.78 2.33
CA PRO A 122 0.17 -0.82 1.38
C PRO A 122 -1.33 -0.57 1.63
N ASN A 123 -1.75 0.67 1.46
CA ASN A 123 -3.14 1.05 1.22
C ASN A 123 -3.25 1.81 -0.10
N ILE A 124 -4.16 1.38 -0.96
CA ILE A 124 -4.38 1.98 -2.28
C ILE A 124 -5.73 2.68 -2.27
N LYS A 125 -5.75 3.95 -2.67
CA LYS A 125 -6.97 4.65 -3.10
C LYS A 125 -6.82 4.96 -4.59
N LEU A 126 -7.76 4.44 -5.38
CA LEU A 126 -7.84 4.75 -6.81
C LEU A 126 -8.47 6.13 -7.01
N PRO A 127 -8.23 6.79 -8.17
CA PRO A 127 -8.96 8.00 -8.51
C PRO A 127 -10.48 7.75 -8.47
N GLU A 128 -11.24 8.78 -8.12
CA GLU A 128 -12.70 8.75 -8.23
C GLU A 128 -13.11 8.47 -9.69
N GLU A 129 -14.32 7.94 -9.89
CA GLU A 129 -14.85 7.51 -11.20
C GLU A 129 -13.99 6.43 -11.91
N THR A 130 -13.08 5.76 -11.19
CA THR A 130 -12.31 4.63 -11.71
C THR A 130 -12.93 3.31 -11.25
N TYR A 131 -13.45 2.55 -12.20
CA TYR A 131 -14.06 1.24 -11.96
C TYR A 131 -13.19 0.11 -12.51
N PHE A 132 -12.90 -0.89 -11.67
CA PHE A 132 -12.27 -2.14 -12.05
C PHE A 132 -13.22 -3.29 -11.76
N TYR A 133 -13.47 -4.13 -12.75
CA TYR A 133 -14.27 -5.34 -12.60
C TYR A 133 -13.31 -6.53 -12.50
N PHE A 134 -13.34 -7.22 -11.37
CA PHE A 134 -12.61 -8.46 -11.18
C PHE A 134 -13.61 -9.62 -11.20
N GLN A 135 -13.36 -10.61 -12.04
CA GLN A 135 -13.95 -11.92 -11.87
C GLN A 135 -13.03 -12.71 -10.94
N MET A 136 -13.48 -12.94 -9.70
CA MET A 136 -12.81 -13.91 -8.84
C MET A 136 -13.07 -15.29 -9.44
N LYS A 137 -12.01 -16.00 -9.83
CA LYS A 137 -12.07 -17.39 -10.27
C LYS A 137 -12.18 -18.33 -9.09
#